data_AF-A0AAD2IVX4-F1
#
_entry.id   AF-A0AAD2IVX4-F1
#
_cell.length_a   1.000
_cell.length_b   1.000
_cell.length_c   1.000
_cell.angle_alpha   90.00
_cell.angle_beta   90.00
_cell.angle_gamma   90.00
#
_symmetry.space_group_name_H-M   'P 1'
#
loop_
_entity.id
_entity.type
_entity.pdbx_description
1 polymer ?
#
loop_
_entity_poly.entity_id
_entity_poly.type
_entity_poly.pdbx_seq_one_letter_code
_entity_poly.pdbx_strand_id
1 'polypeptide(L)'
;MGTHSLLVELVKTGPITTGGTLSGIFAEWKVGAEQYLRYSWRGSVTVKPVIPTCKVATPSIPVPLGTIPASKFSGVGSTSKSESFNIALQCSGGDAGRTTDIHLTLTDQTAPSNRTAVLSLTSGSTAQGLGIQVKSGTTLISYGPDSAAQDNPNRWYAGAAANGTFLIPLSASYVQTGATVKGGSANGRATFTMSYP
;
A
#
# COMPACT_ATOMS: atom_id res chain seq x y z
N MET A 1 3.64 58.61 17.57
CA MET A 1 4.20 57.51 16.77
C MET A 1 3.03 56.64 16.33
N GLY A 2 2.76 56.58 15.02
CA GLY A 2 1.64 55.81 14.49
C GLY A 2 1.97 54.32 14.49
N THR A 3 1.00 53.49 14.89
CA THR A 3 1.10 52.04 14.80
C THR A 3 1.07 51.64 13.32
N HIS A 4 2.19 51.15 12.80
CA HIS A 4 2.23 50.55 11.47
C HIS A 4 1.79 49.09 11.56
N SER A 5 0.67 48.74 10.95
CA SER A 5 0.23 47.35 10.80
C SER A 5 0.60 46.84 9.40
N LEU A 6 1.27 45.69 9.35
CA LEU A 6 1.51 44.94 8.12
C LEU A 6 0.65 43.67 8.16
N LEU A 7 -0.24 43.52 7.19
CA LEU A 7 -0.93 42.27 6.94
C LEU A 7 -0.16 41.49 5.85
N VAL A 8 0.14 40.23 6.13
CA VAL A 8 0.80 39.33 5.17
C VAL A 8 -0.11 38.13 4.97
N GLU A 9 -0.48 37.86 3.71
CA GLU A 9 -1.27 36.70 3.32
C GLU A 9 -0.47 35.80 2.40
N LEU A 10 -0.48 34.50 2.67
CA LEU A 10 0.08 33.49 1.78
C LEU A 10 -1.06 32.93 0.91
N VAL A 11 -0.99 33.18 -0.39
CA VAL A 11 -1.98 32.72 -1.36
C VAL A 11 -1.40 31.58 -2.19
N LYS A 12 -2.08 30.42 -2.18
CA LYS A 12 -1.75 29.29 -3.06
C LYS A 12 -2.23 29.61 -4.48
N THR A 13 -1.30 29.83 -5.41
CA THR A 13 -1.61 30.19 -6.81
C THR A 13 -1.69 28.99 -7.76
N GLY A 14 -1.36 27.78 -7.29
CA GLY A 14 -1.41 26.55 -8.07
C GLY A 14 -1.14 25.29 -7.22
N PRO A 15 -1.13 24.09 -7.84
CA PRO A 15 -0.76 22.85 -7.15
C PRO A 15 0.67 22.94 -6.58
N ILE A 16 0.84 22.47 -5.34
CA ILE A 16 2.15 22.34 -4.71
C ILE A 16 2.65 20.94 -5.06
N THR A 17 3.57 20.84 -6.02
CA THR A 17 4.09 19.53 -6.49
C THR A 17 5.33 19.09 -5.75
N THR A 18 6.08 20.04 -5.17
CA THR A 18 7.29 19.79 -4.37
C THR A 18 7.22 20.63 -3.09
N GLY A 19 7.66 20.05 -1.98
CA GLY A 19 7.79 20.79 -0.73
C GLY A 19 8.86 21.87 -0.83
N GLY A 20 8.81 22.83 0.09
CA GLY A 20 9.77 23.91 0.13
C GLY A 20 9.68 24.70 1.41
N THR A 21 10.52 25.72 1.49
CA THR A 21 10.64 26.52 2.70
C THR A 21 10.68 27.99 2.32
N LEU A 22 9.74 28.76 2.86
CA LEU A 22 9.79 30.22 2.78
C LEU A 22 10.63 30.72 3.95
N SER A 23 11.71 31.44 3.66
CA SER A 23 12.63 31.96 4.67
C SER A 23 13.28 33.25 4.18
N GLY A 24 13.98 33.95 5.08
CA GLY A 24 14.61 35.21 4.77
C GLY A 24 13.63 36.37 4.70
N ILE A 25 13.96 37.35 3.86
CA ILE A 25 13.28 38.64 3.80
C ILE A 25 12.28 38.63 2.67
N PHE A 26 11.06 39.07 2.98
CA PHE A 26 9.96 39.08 2.04
C PHE A 26 9.44 40.50 1.73
N ALA A 27 9.79 41.51 2.54
CA ALA A 27 9.50 42.91 2.23
C ALA A 27 10.53 43.87 2.85
N GLU A 28 10.79 44.98 2.17
CA GLU A 28 11.67 46.05 2.61
C GLU A 28 10.98 47.40 2.39
N TRP A 29 11.13 48.33 3.35
CA TRP A 29 10.70 49.71 3.21
C TRP A 29 11.92 50.63 3.20
N LYS A 30 12.05 51.41 2.13
CA LYS A 30 13.18 52.32 1.88
C LYS A 30 12.67 53.73 1.58
N VAL A 31 13.42 54.74 2.02
CA VAL A 31 13.20 56.15 1.66
C VAL A 31 14.51 56.66 1.05
N GLY A 32 14.50 56.97 -0.24
CA GLY A 32 15.74 57.22 -0.99
C GLY A 32 16.64 55.98 -0.99
N ALA A 33 17.91 56.16 -0.61
CA ALA A 33 18.88 55.07 -0.48
C ALA A 33 18.86 54.39 0.91
N GLU A 34 18.14 54.95 1.89
CA GLU A 34 18.14 54.45 3.26
C GLU A 34 17.05 53.39 3.51
N GLN A 35 17.43 52.32 4.21
CA GLN A 35 16.53 51.25 4.61
C GLN A 35 15.96 51.52 6.01
N TYR A 36 14.63 51.62 6.09
CA TYR A 36 13.91 51.94 7.33
C TYR A 36 13.35 50.70 8.02
N LEU A 37 12.73 49.78 7.28
CA LEU A 37 12.17 48.55 7.85
C LEU A 37 12.44 47.35 6.94
N ARG A 38 12.60 46.20 7.57
CA ARG A 38 12.78 44.91 6.91
C ARG A 38 11.86 43.90 7.55
N TYR A 39 11.07 43.21 6.72
CA TYR A 39 10.17 42.17 7.16
C TYR A 39 10.71 40.83 6.72
N SER A 40 10.98 40.00 7.71
CA SER A 40 11.54 38.68 7.53
C SER A 40 10.70 37.65 8.25
N TRP A 41 10.74 36.42 7.76
CA TRP A 41 10.18 35.30 8.48
C TRP A 41 10.97 35.11 9.78
N ARG A 42 10.29 35.09 10.95
CA ARG A 42 10.94 34.81 12.25
C ARG A 42 11.57 33.42 12.31
N GLY A 43 11.06 32.50 11.50
CA GLY A 43 11.57 31.16 11.27
C GLY A 43 11.09 30.68 9.91
N SER A 44 11.56 29.53 9.48
CA SER A 44 11.25 29.04 8.15
C SER A 44 9.82 28.49 8.07
N VAL A 45 9.01 28.92 7.10
CA VAL A 45 7.66 28.37 6.87
C VAL A 45 7.77 27.20 5.91
N THR A 46 7.50 25.99 6.39
CA THR A 46 7.57 24.78 5.58
C THR A 46 6.27 24.58 4.81
N VAL A 47 6.36 24.57 3.49
CA VAL A 47 5.27 24.20 2.59
C VAL A 47 5.45 22.73 2.25
N LYS A 48 4.48 21.89 2.62
CA LYS A 48 4.48 20.47 2.28
C LYS A 48 3.29 20.15 1.38
N PRO A 49 3.49 19.45 0.26
CA PRO A 49 2.38 18.93 -0.53
C PRO A 49 1.64 17.87 0.28
N VAL A 50 0.32 17.86 0.15
CA VAL A 50 -0.51 16.83 0.78
C VAL A 50 -0.48 15.58 -0.10
N ILE A 51 -0.15 14.43 0.48
CA ILE A 51 -0.24 13.14 -0.21
C ILE A 51 -1.59 12.48 0.08
N PRO A 52 -2.15 11.69 -0.86
CA PRO A 52 -3.41 11.03 -0.63
C PRO A 52 -3.31 9.99 0.49
N THR A 53 -4.42 9.75 1.16
CA THR A 53 -4.60 8.59 2.06
C THR A 53 -5.64 7.65 1.47
N CYS A 54 -5.44 6.36 1.67
CA CYS A 54 -6.26 5.31 1.11
C CYS A 54 -7.06 4.58 2.19
N LYS A 55 -8.26 4.15 1.82
CA LYS A 55 -9.09 3.23 2.58
C LYS A 55 -9.35 1.98 1.75
N VAL A 56 -9.43 0.84 2.40
CA VAL A 56 -9.79 -0.42 1.75
C VAL A 56 -11.26 -0.35 1.33
N ALA A 57 -11.52 -0.51 0.03
CA ALA A 57 -12.88 -0.53 -0.52
C ALA A 57 -13.48 -1.95 -0.54
N THR A 58 -12.63 -2.98 -0.55
CA THR A 58 -13.04 -4.39 -0.58
C THR A 58 -12.66 -5.12 0.72
N PRO A 59 -13.55 -5.12 1.74
CA PRO A 59 -13.25 -5.74 3.03
C PRO A 59 -13.22 -7.27 2.98
N SER A 60 -13.88 -7.89 1.99
CA SER A 60 -13.88 -9.34 1.77
C SER A 60 -13.80 -9.64 0.28
N ILE A 61 -12.86 -10.49 -0.11
CA ILE A 61 -12.58 -10.83 -1.51
C ILE A 61 -12.65 -12.36 -1.66
N PRO A 62 -13.80 -12.92 -2.09
CA PRO A 62 -13.88 -14.33 -2.42
C PRO A 62 -13.10 -14.60 -3.71
N VAL A 63 -12.20 -15.58 -3.68
CA VAL A 63 -11.41 -16.01 -4.86
C VAL A 63 -11.70 -17.48 -5.15
N PRO A 64 -12.68 -17.78 -6.02
CA PRO A 64 -13.08 -19.16 -6.31
C PRO A 64 -12.07 -19.86 -7.23
N LEU A 65 -11.08 -20.57 -6.65
CA LEU A 65 -10.07 -21.34 -7.41
C LEU A 65 -10.66 -22.52 -8.21
N GLY A 66 -11.90 -22.90 -7.90
CA GLY A 66 -12.63 -23.96 -8.58
C GLY A 66 -12.14 -25.37 -8.25
N THR A 67 -12.65 -26.34 -9.01
CA THR A 67 -12.33 -27.76 -8.86
C THR A 67 -11.20 -28.15 -9.81
N ILE A 68 -10.09 -28.64 -9.26
CA ILE A 68 -8.90 -29.02 -10.04
C ILE A 68 -8.67 -30.53 -9.93
N PRO A 69 -8.56 -31.27 -11.05
CA PRO A 69 -8.22 -32.69 -11.02
C PRO A 69 -6.84 -32.91 -10.39
N ALA A 70 -6.71 -33.91 -9.51
CA ALA A 70 -5.44 -34.22 -8.85
C ALA A 70 -4.31 -34.54 -9.85
N SER A 71 -4.65 -35.07 -11.04
CA SER A 71 -3.72 -35.35 -12.13
C SER A 71 -3.03 -34.12 -12.72
N LYS A 72 -3.49 -32.90 -12.41
CA LYS A 72 -2.80 -31.66 -12.79
C LYS A 72 -1.56 -31.38 -11.94
N PHE A 73 -1.44 -32.05 -10.79
CA PHE A 73 -0.31 -31.90 -9.89
C PHE A 73 0.67 -33.06 -10.14
N SER A 74 1.86 -32.73 -10.66
CA SER A 74 2.86 -33.69 -11.14
C SER A 74 4.10 -33.80 -10.24
N GLY A 75 4.09 -33.12 -9.09
CA GLY A 75 5.21 -33.02 -8.17
C GLY A 75 5.15 -31.75 -7.33
N VAL A 76 5.90 -31.72 -6.22
CA VAL A 76 6.00 -30.54 -5.35
C VAL A 76 6.38 -29.31 -6.17
N GLY A 77 5.63 -28.22 -5.98
CA GLY A 77 5.78 -26.97 -6.73
C GLY A 77 4.96 -26.88 -8.03
N SER A 78 4.32 -27.96 -8.49
CA SER A 78 3.34 -27.89 -9.59
C SER A 78 2.09 -27.12 -9.15
N THR A 79 1.47 -26.39 -10.09
CA THR A 79 0.41 -25.43 -9.77
C THR A 79 -0.83 -25.63 -10.63
N SER A 80 -1.99 -25.27 -10.11
CA SER A 80 -3.23 -25.19 -10.89
C SER A 80 -3.22 -23.99 -11.83
N LYS A 81 -4.32 -23.82 -12.60
CA LYS A 81 -4.66 -22.52 -13.20
C LYS A 81 -4.73 -21.45 -12.10
N SER A 82 -4.40 -20.21 -12.48
CA SER A 82 -4.50 -19.06 -11.59
C SER A 82 -5.81 -18.31 -11.79
N GLU A 83 -6.39 -17.82 -10.70
CA GLU A 83 -7.56 -16.94 -10.72
C GLU A 83 -7.12 -15.54 -10.31
N SER A 84 -7.46 -14.56 -11.14
CA SER A 84 -7.11 -13.16 -10.93
C SER A 84 -8.15 -12.47 -10.04
N PHE A 85 -7.67 -11.61 -9.15
CA PHE A 85 -8.51 -10.78 -8.30
C PHE A 85 -7.79 -9.45 -8.00
N ASN A 86 -8.53 -8.47 -7.48
CA ASN A 86 -7.98 -7.17 -7.12
C ASN A 86 -8.28 -6.85 -5.67
N ILE A 87 -7.32 -6.27 -4.96
CA ILE A 87 -7.62 -5.47 -3.75
C ILE A 87 -7.88 -4.05 -4.24
N ALA A 88 -9.07 -3.51 -3.96
CA ALA A 88 -9.43 -2.16 -4.33
C ALA A 88 -9.26 -1.20 -3.16
N LEU A 89 -8.56 -0.10 -3.39
CA LEU A 89 -8.39 1.00 -2.46
C LEU A 89 -9.09 2.25 -3.01
N GLN A 90 -9.67 3.03 -2.10
CA GLN A 90 -10.19 4.35 -2.39
C GLN A 90 -9.29 5.40 -1.73
N CYS A 91 -8.60 6.19 -2.55
CA CYS A 91 -7.62 7.17 -2.12
C CYS A 91 -8.13 8.60 -2.33
N SER A 92 -7.87 9.49 -1.38
CA SER A 92 -8.33 10.88 -1.43
C SER A 92 -7.48 11.81 -0.56
N GLY A 93 -7.66 13.12 -0.73
CA GLY A 93 -7.04 14.15 0.11
C GLY A 93 -5.65 14.60 -0.33
N GLY A 94 -5.08 14.04 -1.41
CA GLY A 94 -3.80 14.47 -1.95
C GLY A 94 -3.92 15.68 -2.87
N ASP A 95 -2.86 16.47 -2.98
CA ASP A 95 -2.73 17.48 -4.05
C ASP A 95 -2.66 16.80 -5.44
N ALA A 96 -3.04 17.54 -6.48
CA ALA A 96 -2.99 17.04 -7.86
C ALA A 96 -1.56 16.62 -8.25
N GLY A 97 -1.43 15.44 -8.89
CA GLY A 97 -0.14 14.87 -9.27
C GLY A 97 0.65 14.23 -8.12
N ARG A 98 0.08 14.14 -6.91
CA ARG A 98 0.70 13.44 -5.79
C ARG A 98 0.19 12.01 -5.66
N THR A 99 1.09 11.14 -5.23
CA THR A 99 0.83 9.74 -4.94
C THR A 99 1.29 9.40 -3.53
N THR A 100 0.73 8.32 -2.98
CA THR A 100 1.18 7.69 -1.74
C THR A 100 1.64 6.28 -2.06
N ASP A 101 2.79 5.89 -1.52
CA ASP A 101 3.32 4.54 -1.70
C ASP A 101 2.55 3.57 -0.80
N ILE A 102 2.00 2.53 -1.40
CA ILE A 102 1.24 1.51 -0.69
C ILE A 102 2.09 0.27 -0.51
N HIS A 103 2.22 -0.16 0.74
CA HIS A 103 2.84 -1.42 1.09
C HIS A 103 1.80 -2.36 1.71
N LEU A 104 1.93 -3.64 1.42
CA LEU A 104 1.05 -4.68 1.93
C LEU A 104 1.85 -5.81 2.58
N THR A 105 1.23 -6.47 3.55
CA THR A 105 1.62 -7.80 4.02
C THR A 105 0.40 -8.71 3.94
N LEU A 106 0.57 -9.94 3.48
CA LEU A 106 -0.46 -10.97 3.59
C LEU A 106 -0.18 -11.84 4.81
N THR A 107 -1.18 -12.11 5.63
CA THR A 107 -1.06 -12.97 6.82
C THR A 107 -1.90 -14.22 6.62
N ASP A 108 -1.30 -15.39 6.84
CA ASP A 108 -2.00 -16.67 6.88
C ASP A 108 -2.82 -16.75 8.17
N GLN A 109 -4.15 -16.82 8.05
CA GLN A 109 -5.04 -16.84 9.21
C GLN A 109 -5.11 -18.22 9.89
N THR A 110 -4.72 -19.28 9.20
CA THR A 110 -4.66 -20.62 9.79
C THR A 110 -3.32 -20.84 10.51
N ALA A 111 -2.24 -20.24 10.00
CA ALA A 111 -0.91 -20.29 10.59
C ALA A 111 -0.25 -18.89 10.62
N PRO A 112 -0.57 -18.03 11.61
CA PRO A 112 -0.05 -16.64 11.67
C PRO A 112 1.48 -16.50 11.74
N SER A 113 2.19 -17.57 12.12
CA SER A 113 3.66 -17.64 12.10
C SER A 113 4.26 -17.99 10.73
N ASN A 114 3.43 -18.30 9.73
CA ASN A 114 3.88 -18.65 8.39
C ASN A 114 4.67 -17.50 7.75
N ARG A 115 5.88 -17.81 7.26
CA ARG A 115 6.76 -16.87 6.54
C ARG A 115 7.10 -17.34 5.12
N THR A 116 6.44 -18.40 4.65
CA THR A 116 6.62 -18.97 3.32
C THR A 116 5.71 -18.29 2.30
N ALA A 117 5.80 -18.64 1.02
CA ALA A 117 4.87 -18.20 -0.03
C ALA A 117 3.65 -19.12 -0.22
N VAL A 118 3.43 -20.05 0.71
CA VAL A 118 2.36 -21.04 0.64
C VAL A 118 1.39 -20.82 1.79
N LEU A 119 0.16 -20.43 1.47
CA LEU A 119 -0.95 -20.34 2.39
C LEU A 119 -1.42 -21.73 2.81
N SER A 120 -1.58 -21.90 4.12
CA SER A 120 -2.13 -23.11 4.70
C SER A 120 -3.62 -23.24 4.38
N LEU A 121 -4.06 -24.47 4.10
CA LEU A 121 -5.49 -24.76 4.02
C LEU A 121 -6.12 -24.65 5.41
N THR A 122 -7.37 -24.22 5.48
CA THR A 122 -8.12 -24.11 6.73
C THR A 122 -8.36 -25.49 7.35
N SER A 123 -8.57 -25.55 8.67
CA SER A 123 -8.78 -26.80 9.42
C SER A 123 -9.99 -27.62 8.97
N GLY A 124 -10.98 -27.01 8.30
CA GLY A 124 -12.13 -27.71 7.70
C GLY A 124 -11.88 -28.29 6.31
N SER A 125 -10.68 -28.12 5.76
CA SER A 125 -10.28 -28.66 4.46
C SER A 125 -9.91 -30.14 4.57
N THR A 126 -10.35 -30.96 3.62
CA THR A 126 -10.08 -32.41 3.61
C THR A 126 -9.03 -32.84 2.59
N ALA A 127 -8.66 -31.95 1.67
CA ALA A 127 -7.56 -32.19 0.73
C ALA A 127 -6.22 -32.23 1.47
N GLN A 128 -5.26 -32.99 0.93
CA GLN A 128 -3.90 -33.08 1.48
C GLN A 128 -2.86 -32.90 0.38
N GLY A 129 -1.68 -32.41 0.77
CA GLY A 129 -0.56 -32.18 -0.15
C GLY A 129 -0.73 -30.94 -1.03
N LEU A 130 -1.62 -30.02 -0.67
CA LEU A 130 -1.86 -28.76 -1.35
C LEU A 130 -1.72 -27.57 -0.38
N GLY A 131 -1.33 -26.44 -0.94
CA GLY A 131 -1.51 -25.11 -0.36
C GLY A 131 -1.99 -24.13 -1.43
N ILE A 132 -2.10 -22.86 -1.09
CA ILE A 132 -2.45 -21.80 -2.04
C ILE A 132 -1.30 -20.81 -2.11
N GLN A 133 -0.94 -20.36 -3.30
CA GLN A 133 0.06 -19.30 -3.49
C GLN A 133 -0.62 -18.08 -4.10
N VAL A 134 -0.14 -16.88 -3.72
CA VAL A 134 -0.58 -15.61 -4.29
C VAL A 134 0.59 -14.93 -4.99
N LYS A 135 0.33 -14.36 -6.16
CA LYS A 135 1.31 -13.60 -6.94
C LYS A 135 0.84 -12.18 -7.20
N SER A 136 1.79 -11.24 -7.21
CA SER A 136 1.64 -9.92 -7.83
C SER A 136 2.47 -9.90 -9.11
N GLY A 137 1.81 -9.80 -10.26
CA GLY A 137 2.45 -10.05 -11.55
C GLY A 137 3.08 -11.45 -11.60
N THR A 138 4.39 -11.51 -11.76
CA THR A 138 5.16 -12.76 -11.77
C THR A 138 5.74 -13.15 -10.41
N THR A 139 5.65 -12.26 -9.41
CA THR A 139 6.33 -12.40 -8.12
C THR A 139 5.46 -13.12 -7.10
N LEU A 140 5.98 -14.18 -6.49
CA LEU A 140 5.35 -14.87 -5.36
C LEU A 140 5.37 -13.99 -4.11
N ILE A 141 4.22 -13.88 -3.45
CA ILE A 141 4.08 -13.16 -2.19
C ILE A 141 4.30 -14.12 -1.03
N SER A 142 5.27 -13.79 -0.18
CA SER A 142 5.48 -14.50 1.09
C SER A 142 4.59 -13.92 2.18
N TYR A 143 4.13 -14.77 3.10
CA TYR A 143 3.27 -14.39 4.21
C TYR A 143 4.07 -13.76 5.36
N GLY A 144 3.49 -12.83 6.09
CA GLY A 144 4.11 -12.14 7.22
C GLY A 144 3.17 -12.03 8.42
N PRO A 145 3.61 -11.40 9.52
CA PRO A 145 2.74 -11.03 10.62
C PRO A 145 1.69 -10.00 10.20
N ASP A 146 0.55 -9.99 10.90
CA ASP A 146 -0.45 -8.93 10.79
C ASP A 146 0.04 -7.68 11.52
N SER A 147 0.78 -6.84 10.79
CA SER A 147 1.37 -5.61 11.33
C SER A 147 1.54 -4.57 10.22
N ALA A 148 1.29 -3.31 10.57
CA ALA A 148 1.55 -2.16 9.71
C ALA A 148 2.94 -1.54 9.93
N ALA A 149 3.79 -2.17 10.76
CA ALA A 149 5.13 -1.68 11.05
C ALA A 149 6.02 -1.65 9.79
N GLN A 150 6.94 -0.68 9.74
CA GLN A 150 7.79 -0.47 8.57
C GLN A 150 8.79 -1.61 8.36
N ASP A 151 9.20 -2.28 9.43
CA ASP A 151 10.11 -3.41 9.45
C ASP A 151 9.39 -4.77 9.40
N ASN A 152 8.09 -4.79 9.12
CA ASN A 152 7.31 -6.03 9.11
C ASN A 152 7.86 -7.02 8.06
N PRO A 153 8.20 -8.26 8.45
CA PRO A 153 8.71 -9.27 7.52
C PRO A 153 7.74 -9.53 6.36
N ASN A 154 8.31 -9.70 5.16
CA ASN A 154 7.56 -9.98 3.93
C ASN A 154 6.55 -8.88 3.51
N ARG A 155 6.71 -7.66 4.05
CA ARG A 155 6.09 -6.46 3.50
C ARG A 155 6.60 -6.21 2.08
N TRP A 156 5.69 -5.93 1.15
CA TRP A 156 6.02 -5.70 -0.26
C TRP A 156 5.36 -4.42 -0.80
N TYR A 157 5.98 -3.83 -1.82
CA TYR A 157 5.49 -2.62 -2.47
C TYR A 157 4.38 -2.95 -3.47
N ALA A 158 3.17 -2.44 -3.22
CA ALA A 158 1.99 -2.68 -4.04
C ALA A 158 1.74 -1.60 -5.11
N GLY A 159 2.51 -0.50 -5.07
CA GLY A 159 2.47 0.58 -6.05
C GLY A 159 2.18 1.95 -5.42
N ALA A 160 2.12 2.96 -6.29
CA ALA A 160 1.87 4.36 -5.92
C ALA A 160 0.43 4.76 -6.28
N ALA A 161 -0.37 5.11 -5.29
CA ALA A 161 -1.77 5.47 -5.47
C ALA A 161 -1.97 6.99 -5.50
N ALA A 162 -2.61 7.49 -6.55
CA ALA A 162 -3.10 8.87 -6.63
C ALA A 162 -4.52 8.97 -6.02
N ASN A 163 -5.11 10.17 -6.01
CA ASN A 163 -6.53 10.32 -5.71
C ASN A 163 -7.39 9.46 -6.66
N GLY A 164 -8.42 8.79 -6.14
CA GLY A 164 -9.31 7.92 -6.88
C GLY A 164 -9.21 6.44 -6.49
N THR A 165 -9.68 5.57 -7.37
CA THR A 165 -9.61 4.12 -7.17
C THR A 165 -8.24 3.60 -7.57
N PHE A 166 -7.59 2.86 -6.67
CA PHE A 166 -6.34 2.15 -6.94
C PHE A 166 -6.58 0.65 -6.83
N LEU A 167 -6.20 -0.10 -7.87
CA LEU A 167 -6.38 -1.56 -7.93
C LEU A 167 -5.02 -2.24 -7.81
N ILE A 168 -4.94 -3.21 -6.90
CA ILE A 168 -3.75 -4.04 -6.71
C ILE A 168 -4.05 -5.40 -7.32
N PRO A 169 -3.55 -5.69 -8.54
CA PRO A 169 -3.83 -6.93 -9.23
C PRO A 169 -3.03 -8.08 -8.64
N LEU A 170 -3.74 -9.14 -8.29
CA LEU A 170 -3.20 -10.36 -7.71
C LEU A 170 -3.75 -11.57 -8.46
N SER A 171 -3.04 -12.69 -8.34
CA SER A 171 -3.54 -13.98 -8.80
C SER A 171 -3.27 -15.06 -7.76
N ALA A 172 -4.21 -15.98 -7.60
CA ALA A 172 -4.08 -17.11 -6.68
C ALA A 172 -4.18 -18.43 -7.43
N SER A 173 -3.42 -19.43 -6.98
CA SER A 173 -3.48 -20.81 -7.51
C SER A 173 -3.19 -21.82 -6.41
N TYR A 174 -3.68 -23.05 -6.57
CA TYR A 174 -3.21 -24.15 -5.75
C TYR A 174 -1.78 -24.51 -6.13
N VAL A 175 -0.99 -24.94 -5.15
CA VAL A 175 0.36 -25.45 -5.31
C VAL A 175 0.51 -26.78 -4.57
N GLN A 176 1.15 -27.76 -5.20
CA GLN A 176 1.44 -29.04 -4.57
C GLN A 176 2.58 -28.88 -3.56
N THR A 177 2.34 -29.28 -2.31
CA THR A 177 3.28 -29.18 -1.19
C THR A 177 3.77 -30.55 -0.71
N GLY A 178 2.97 -31.60 -0.90
CA GLY A 178 3.31 -32.97 -0.51
C GLY A 178 3.71 -33.84 -1.71
N ALA A 179 4.33 -34.99 -1.43
CA ALA A 179 4.69 -35.97 -2.46
C ALA A 179 3.47 -36.49 -3.24
N THR A 180 2.31 -36.55 -2.59
CA THR A 180 1.03 -36.94 -3.19
C THR A 180 -0.05 -35.93 -2.88
N VAL A 181 -1.03 -35.80 -3.78
CA VAL A 181 -2.24 -34.98 -3.59
C VAL A 181 -3.42 -35.88 -3.32
N LYS A 182 -4.13 -35.62 -2.21
CA LYS A 182 -5.41 -36.29 -1.91
C LYS A 182 -6.56 -35.33 -2.19
N GLY A 183 -7.56 -35.82 -2.93
CA GLY A 183 -8.77 -35.05 -3.23
C GLY A 183 -9.59 -34.72 -1.97
N GLY A 184 -10.25 -33.57 -2.00
CA GLY A 184 -11.06 -33.04 -0.89
C GLY A 184 -11.33 -31.55 -1.07
N SER A 185 -11.92 -30.92 -0.05
CA SER A 185 -12.06 -29.47 0.02
C SER A 185 -10.70 -28.82 0.33
N ALA A 186 -10.39 -27.69 -0.30
CA ALA A 186 -9.13 -26.98 -0.13
C ALA A 186 -9.39 -25.46 -0.01
N ASN A 187 -9.82 -25.03 1.17
CA ASN A 187 -10.12 -23.62 1.42
C ASN A 187 -8.93 -22.95 2.09
N GLY A 188 -8.63 -21.69 1.73
CA GLY A 188 -7.62 -20.86 2.40
C GLY A 188 -8.26 -19.61 3.01
N ARG A 189 -7.57 -19.00 3.98
CA ARG A 189 -7.96 -17.70 4.53
C ARG A 189 -6.70 -16.87 4.81
N ALA A 190 -6.64 -15.69 4.21
CA ALA A 190 -5.58 -14.72 4.47
C ALA A 190 -6.19 -13.37 4.82
N THR A 191 -5.50 -12.59 5.65
CA THR A 191 -5.75 -11.16 5.80
C THR A 191 -4.67 -10.37 5.08
N PHE A 192 -4.96 -9.12 4.74
CA PHE A 192 -3.97 -8.20 4.22
C PHE A 192 -3.91 -6.98 5.13
N THR A 193 -2.69 -6.51 5.38
CA THR A 193 -2.42 -5.37 6.26
C THR A 193 -1.74 -4.29 5.43
N MET A 194 -2.37 -3.14 5.34
CA MET A 194 -1.85 -1.98 4.62
C MET A 194 -0.94 -1.15 5.53
N SER A 195 0.20 -0.75 4.99
CA SER A 195 1.14 0.14 5.64
C SER A 195 1.55 1.27 4.69
N TYR A 196 1.81 2.43 5.27
CA TYR A 196 2.38 3.59 4.60
C TYR A 196 3.89 3.65 4.89
N PRO A 197 4.66 4.42 4.10
CA PRO A 197 6.10 4.59 4.31
C PRO A 197 6.47 5.10 5.70
#